data_AF-I1RCR1-F1
#
_entry.id   AF-I1RCR1-F1
#
_cell.length_a   1.000
_cell.length_b   1.000
_cell.length_c   1.000
_cell.angle_alpha   90.00
_cell.angle_beta   90.00
_cell.angle_gamma   90.00
#
_symmetry.space_group_name_H-M   'P 1'
#
loop_
_entity.id
_entity.type
_entity.pdbx_description
1 polymer ?
#
loop_
_entity_poly.entity_id
_entity_poly.type
_entity_poly.pdbx_seq_one_letter_code
_entity_poly.pdbx_strand_id
1 'polypeptide(L)'
;MSFGLTTSGTRVAARQLLTASRAFSTSASTLEQVPPESPLYIRLPTPPQSDEKKLPRVRGYLPVPREIFPRAEDKHKRTPEYLAKTAPKPRFPKKAENKSQAWKKTMAEARRKNLSHGLNDLWLRQERRVSLHNQRVSHEFNKNHEAVKAPERADDVLTRSTVLSGVLETKTFAHPDRIRLAIQRQAKNKKIMSAKRETRQDALMELYINASKFIVSESELKAEIDTIFAEDFFHKQGFDVGRYGSAENTWDVWGKPTSINDMLETTTGVSTKIMDFYETEYDRSVKRQKRIAEEFTGGKME
;
A
#
# COMPACT_ATOMS: atom_id res chain seq x y z
N MET A 1 -33.51 -24.71 -27.35
CA MET A 1 -32.30 -25.52 -27.59
C MET A 1 -32.33 -26.00 -29.02
N SER A 2 -31.90 -25.16 -29.95
CA SER A 2 -31.92 -25.42 -31.40
C SER A 2 -30.51 -25.82 -31.84
N PHE A 3 -30.39 -27.02 -32.41
CA PHE A 3 -29.12 -27.54 -32.94
C PHE A 3 -28.80 -26.90 -34.29
N GLY A 4 -27.66 -26.22 -34.37
CA GLY A 4 -27.14 -25.63 -35.61
C GLY A 4 -26.39 -26.67 -36.44
N LEU A 5 -26.91 -26.92 -37.64
CA LEU A 5 -26.39 -27.78 -38.69
C LEU A 5 -24.99 -27.34 -39.15
N THR A 6 -24.02 -28.26 -39.13
CA THR A 6 -22.73 -28.09 -39.81
C THR A 6 -22.87 -28.47 -41.28
N THR A 7 -22.60 -27.51 -42.16
CA THR A 7 -22.60 -27.66 -43.61
C THR A 7 -21.41 -28.49 -44.08
N SER A 8 -21.67 -29.75 -44.41
CA SER A 8 -20.74 -30.61 -45.17
C SER A 8 -20.86 -30.27 -46.66
N GLY A 9 -19.79 -29.76 -47.27
CA GLY A 9 -19.73 -29.51 -48.70
C GLY A 9 -19.83 -30.81 -49.49
N THR A 10 -20.89 -30.95 -50.28
CA THR A 10 -21.12 -32.07 -51.20
C THR A 10 -20.32 -31.85 -52.48
N ARG A 11 -19.34 -32.73 -52.75
CA ARG A 11 -18.75 -32.84 -54.09
C ARG A 11 -19.72 -33.63 -54.97
N VAL A 12 -20.38 -32.95 -55.91
CA VAL A 12 -21.19 -33.60 -56.95
C VAL A 12 -20.24 -34.11 -58.03
N ALA A 13 -20.01 -35.42 -58.05
CA ALA A 13 -19.38 -36.10 -59.17
C ALA A 13 -20.48 -36.66 -60.08
N ALA A 14 -20.62 -36.08 -61.28
CA ALA A 14 -21.51 -36.57 -62.32
C ALA A 14 -21.05 -37.96 -62.77
N ARG A 15 -21.93 -38.97 -62.64
CA ARG A 15 -21.72 -40.31 -63.20
C ARG A 15 -22.38 -40.38 -64.58
N GLN A 16 -21.57 -40.33 -65.63
CA GLN A 16 -21.97 -40.83 -66.95
C GLN A 16 -22.01 -42.36 -66.87
N LEU A 17 -23.17 -42.94 -67.18
CA LEU A 17 -23.34 -44.38 -67.38
C LEU A 17 -22.83 -44.73 -68.78
N LEU A 18 -21.66 -45.37 -68.84
CA LEU A 18 -21.21 -46.08 -70.04
C LEU A 18 -21.15 -47.57 -69.74
N THR A 19 -21.81 -48.28 -70.65
CA THR A 19 -22.00 -49.72 -70.80
C THR A 19 -20.77 -50.56 -70.47
N ALA A 20 -21.01 -51.61 -69.69
CA ALA A 20 -20.02 -52.59 -69.25
C ALA A 20 -19.60 -53.52 -70.39
N SER A 21 -18.41 -53.29 -70.95
CA SER A 21 -17.63 -54.34 -71.60
C SER A 21 -16.66 -54.93 -70.57
N ARG A 22 -16.84 -56.22 -70.27
CA ARG A 22 -16.00 -56.99 -69.35
C ARG A 22 -14.61 -57.17 -69.96
N ALA A 23 -13.64 -56.41 -69.49
CA ALA A 23 -12.22 -56.72 -69.63
C ALA A 23 -11.71 -57.25 -68.27
N PHE A 24 -11.19 -58.48 -68.27
CA PHE A 24 -10.50 -59.10 -67.13
C PHE A 24 -9.14 -58.43 -66.91
N SER A 25 -9.14 -57.21 -66.38
CA SER A 25 -7.96 -56.54 -65.85
C SER A 25 -8.10 -56.44 -64.33
N THR A 26 -7.37 -57.29 -63.60
CA THR A 26 -7.37 -57.38 -62.13
C THR A 26 -6.59 -56.25 -61.45
N SER A 27 -6.40 -55.12 -62.11
CA SER A 27 -5.70 -53.95 -61.57
C SER A 27 -6.60 -52.72 -61.62
N ALA A 28 -7.79 -52.80 -61.03
CA ALA A 28 -8.61 -51.62 -60.75
C ALA A 28 -8.09 -50.97 -59.45
N SER A 29 -7.17 -50.00 -59.60
CA SER A 29 -6.89 -48.91 -58.65
C SER A 29 -6.85 -49.29 -57.16
N THR A 30 -5.81 -50.01 -56.75
CA THR A 30 -5.41 -50.27 -55.35
C THR A 30 -4.79 -49.06 -54.63
N LEU A 31 -4.84 -47.85 -55.20
CA LEU A 31 -4.10 -46.69 -54.69
C LEU A 31 -4.79 -45.94 -53.53
N GLU A 32 -6.04 -46.25 -53.18
CA GLU A 32 -6.80 -45.47 -52.17
C GLU A 32 -7.51 -46.30 -51.08
N GLN A 33 -7.37 -47.63 -51.06
CA GLN A 33 -7.93 -48.44 -49.98
C GLN A 33 -6.88 -48.73 -48.92
N VAL A 34 -7.13 -48.24 -47.69
CA VAL A 34 -6.36 -48.62 -46.50
C VAL A 34 -6.43 -50.15 -46.38
N PRO A 35 -5.29 -50.86 -46.34
CA PRO A 35 -5.30 -52.32 -46.29
C PRO A 35 -5.90 -52.80 -44.95
N PRO A 36 -6.50 -54.01 -44.92
CA PRO A 36 -7.08 -54.57 -43.70
C PRO A 36 -6.09 -54.75 -42.56
N GLU A 37 -4.80 -54.86 -42.88
CA GLU A 37 -3.70 -54.96 -41.92
C GLU A 37 -3.40 -53.64 -41.20
N SER A 38 -3.82 -52.50 -41.76
CA SER A 38 -3.60 -51.20 -41.14
C SER A 38 -4.56 -51.02 -39.95
N PRO A 39 -4.08 -50.54 -38.78
CA PRO A 39 -4.95 -50.23 -37.65
C PRO A 39 -5.97 -49.13 -37.97
N LEU A 40 -5.80 -48.42 -39.09
CA LEU A 40 -6.73 -47.40 -39.58
C LEU A 40 -7.83 -47.98 -40.48
N TYR A 41 -7.83 -49.29 -40.74
CA TYR A 41 -8.84 -49.97 -41.57
C TYR A 41 -10.25 -49.80 -40.99
N ILE A 42 -10.37 -49.97 -39.66
CA ILE A 42 -11.59 -49.67 -38.90
C ILE A 42 -11.23 -48.63 -37.84
N ARG A 43 -11.77 -47.42 -37.97
CA ARG A 43 -11.50 -46.31 -37.04
C ARG A 43 -12.45 -46.38 -35.86
N LEU A 44 -12.02 -46.99 -34.77
CA LEU A 44 -12.72 -46.96 -33.49
C LEU A 44 -12.30 -45.70 -32.70
N PRO A 45 -13.21 -44.75 -32.42
CA PRO A 45 -12.86 -43.59 -31.61
C PRO A 45 -12.59 -44.00 -30.17
N THR A 46 -11.52 -43.50 -29.59
CA THR A 46 -11.22 -43.68 -28.17
C THR A 46 -12.13 -42.77 -27.33
N PRO A 47 -12.69 -43.25 -26.21
CA PRO A 47 -13.46 -42.39 -25.31
C PRO A 47 -12.57 -41.29 -24.72
N PRO A 48 -13.15 -40.13 -24.33
CA PRO A 48 -12.38 -39.04 -23.73
C PRO A 48 -11.70 -39.50 -22.43
N GLN A 49 -10.50 -38.97 -22.14
CA GLN A 49 -9.72 -39.28 -20.93
C GLN A 49 -9.34 -40.77 -20.75
N SER A 50 -9.16 -41.53 -21.83
CA SER A 50 -8.78 -42.96 -21.78
C SER A 50 -7.29 -43.21 -21.58
N ASP A 51 -6.43 -42.38 -22.15
CA ASP A 51 -4.97 -42.52 -22.11
C ASP A 51 -4.33 -41.36 -21.33
N GLU A 52 -3.46 -41.67 -20.37
CA GLU A 52 -2.69 -40.68 -19.58
C GLU A 52 -1.20 -40.61 -20.01
N LYS A 53 -0.94 -40.78 -21.31
CA LYS A 53 0.43 -40.77 -21.85
C LYS A 53 1.08 -39.39 -21.69
N LYS A 54 2.15 -39.31 -20.91
CA LYS A 54 2.94 -38.08 -20.70
C LYS A 54 3.98 -37.92 -21.81
N LEU A 55 3.77 -36.96 -22.70
CA LEU A 55 4.72 -36.66 -23.77
C LEU A 55 6.04 -36.11 -23.17
N PRO A 56 7.21 -36.54 -23.67
CA PRO A 56 8.50 -36.03 -23.20
C PRO A 56 8.65 -34.55 -23.56
N ARG A 57 9.40 -33.81 -22.73
CA ARG A 57 9.69 -32.38 -22.97
C ARG A 57 10.55 -32.20 -24.23
N VAL A 58 10.00 -31.52 -25.23
CA VAL A 58 10.74 -31.09 -26.43
C VAL A 58 11.69 -29.94 -26.07
N ARG A 59 12.98 -30.05 -26.41
CA ARG A 59 14.00 -29.01 -26.15
C ARG A 59 14.10 -28.03 -27.33
N GLY A 60 14.55 -26.80 -27.07
CA GLY A 60 14.72 -25.74 -28.06
C GLY A 60 13.50 -24.83 -28.21
N TYR A 61 13.62 -23.81 -29.06
CA TYR A 61 12.53 -22.88 -29.41
C TYR A 61 12.59 -22.51 -30.89
N LEU A 62 11.44 -22.20 -31.48
CA LEU A 62 11.34 -21.63 -32.82
C LEU A 62 11.28 -20.10 -32.72
N PRO A 63 11.85 -19.35 -33.69
CA PRO A 63 11.74 -17.90 -33.69
C PRO A 63 10.28 -17.48 -33.84
N VAL A 64 9.82 -16.58 -32.97
CA VAL A 64 8.45 -16.06 -33.01
C VAL A 64 8.29 -15.15 -34.23
N PRO A 65 7.34 -15.42 -35.15
CA PRO A 65 7.11 -14.56 -36.29
C PRO A 65 6.68 -13.15 -35.86
N ARG A 66 7.22 -12.13 -36.53
CA ARG A 66 6.88 -10.72 -36.25
C ARG A 66 5.39 -10.43 -36.52
N GLU A 67 4.82 -9.52 -35.75
CA GLU A 67 3.48 -9.01 -35.98
C GLU A 67 3.48 -8.01 -37.15
N ILE A 68 2.58 -8.22 -38.13
CA ILE A 68 2.49 -7.39 -39.34
C ILE A 68 1.40 -6.33 -39.20
N PHE A 69 0.35 -6.65 -38.43
CA PHE A 69 -0.78 -5.76 -38.16
C PHE A 69 -0.85 -5.51 -36.65
N PRO A 70 -0.51 -4.30 -36.19
CA PRO A 70 -0.59 -3.98 -34.76
C PRO A 70 -2.06 -3.93 -34.31
N ARG A 71 -2.30 -4.11 -33.02
CA ARG A 71 -3.67 -4.22 -32.46
C ARG A 71 -4.45 -2.91 -32.50
N ALA A 72 -3.76 -1.78 -32.54
CA ALA A 72 -4.36 -0.44 -32.48
C ALA A 72 -4.57 0.21 -33.85
N GLU A 73 -3.89 -0.25 -34.91
CA GLU A 73 -4.06 0.34 -36.24
C GLU A 73 -5.18 -0.34 -37.02
N ASP A 74 -5.94 0.49 -37.74
CA ASP A 74 -6.97 0.06 -38.67
C ASP A 74 -6.42 -0.72 -39.86
N LYS A 75 -7.34 -1.36 -40.60
CA LYS A 75 -7.16 -2.24 -41.78
C LYS A 75 -6.42 -1.61 -42.98
N HIS A 76 -5.67 -0.54 -42.77
CA HIS A 76 -4.98 0.27 -43.77
C HIS A 76 -4.16 -0.56 -44.75
N LYS A 77 -3.37 -1.53 -44.27
CA LYS A 77 -2.54 -2.38 -45.14
C LYS A 77 -3.32 -3.32 -46.07
N ARG A 78 -4.63 -3.52 -45.81
CA ARG A 78 -5.52 -4.33 -46.66
C ARG A 78 -6.25 -3.49 -47.70
N THR A 79 -6.32 -2.17 -47.54
CA THR A 79 -7.15 -1.35 -48.41
C THR A 79 -6.63 -1.42 -49.85
N PRO A 80 -7.53 -1.40 -50.85
CA PRO A 80 -7.12 -1.36 -52.25
C PRO A 80 -6.25 -0.13 -52.54
N GLU A 81 -6.46 0.97 -51.82
CA GLU A 81 -5.66 2.19 -51.89
C GLU A 81 -4.22 1.95 -51.47
N TYR A 82 -3.99 1.25 -50.35
CA TYR A 82 -2.65 0.90 -49.90
C TYR A 82 -1.94 0.00 -50.92
N LEU A 83 -2.64 -0.99 -51.46
CA LEU A 83 -2.08 -1.89 -52.47
C LEU A 83 -1.73 -1.13 -53.77
N ALA A 84 -2.60 -0.22 -54.21
CA ALA A 84 -2.39 0.61 -55.39
C ALA A 84 -1.21 1.59 -55.20
N LYS A 85 -1.05 2.15 -54.00
CA LYS A 85 0.05 3.06 -53.66
C LYS A 85 1.39 2.32 -53.50
N THR A 86 1.37 1.15 -52.86
CA THR A 86 2.57 0.38 -52.53
C THR A 86 3.16 -0.33 -53.74
N ALA A 87 2.30 -0.88 -54.60
CA ALA A 87 2.72 -1.62 -55.79
C ALA A 87 1.87 -1.23 -57.02
N PRO A 88 2.07 -0.01 -57.54
CA PRO A 88 1.26 0.51 -58.64
C PRO A 88 1.40 -0.34 -59.90
N LYS A 89 0.31 -0.40 -60.68
CA LYS A 89 0.32 -0.94 -62.03
C LYS A 89 0.96 0.07 -62.99
N PRO A 90 1.64 -0.39 -64.05
CA PRO A 90 2.20 0.53 -65.04
C PRO A 90 1.08 1.36 -65.68
N ARG A 91 1.24 2.69 -65.71
CA ARG A 91 0.27 3.60 -66.34
C ARG A 91 0.09 3.30 -67.83
N PHE A 92 1.17 2.92 -68.51
CA PHE A 92 1.17 2.54 -69.92
C PHE A 92 1.89 1.19 -70.09
N PRO A 93 1.17 0.08 -70.29
CA PRO A 93 1.78 -1.23 -70.45
C PRO A 93 2.43 -1.35 -71.83
N LYS A 94 3.73 -1.05 -71.92
CA LYS A 94 4.52 -1.31 -73.13
C LYS A 94 4.78 -2.82 -73.32
N LYS A 95 4.89 -3.26 -74.57
CA LYS A 95 5.42 -4.60 -74.90
C LYS A 95 6.90 -4.64 -74.49
N ALA A 96 7.34 -5.78 -73.95
CA ALA A 96 8.73 -5.94 -73.58
C ALA A 96 9.59 -6.09 -74.85
N GLU A 97 10.62 -5.26 -74.97
CA GLU A 97 11.53 -5.27 -76.12
C GLU A 97 12.64 -6.33 -75.95
N ASN A 98 12.97 -6.67 -74.69
CA ASN A 98 14.02 -7.61 -74.34
C ASN A 98 13.49 -8.71 -73.38
N LYS A 99 14.06 -9.93 -73.46
CA LYS A 99 13.79 -11.04 -72.52
C LYS A 99 13.95 -10.60 -71.06
N SER A 100 14.95 -9.77 -70.75
CA SER A 100 15.14 -9.22 -69.40
C SER A 100 13.96 -8.35 -68.94
N GLN A 101 13.42 -7.52 -69.84
CA GLN A 101 12.24 -6.69 -69.54
C GLN A 101 10.99 -7.55 -69.36
N ALA A 102 10.82 -8.60 -70.18
CA ALA A 102 9.71 -9.54 -70.04
C ALA A 102 9.74 -10.25 -68.68
N TRP A 103 10.92 -10.73 -68.25
CA TRP A 103 11.12 -11.33 -66.93
C TRP A 103 10.84 -10.36 -65.78
N LYS A 104 11.30 -9.11 -65.88
CA LYS A 104 11.00 -8.08 -64.86
C LYS A 104 9.49 -7.82 -64.76
N LYS A 105 8.77 -7.83 -65.88
CA LYS A 105 7.32 -7.67 -65.92
C LYS A 105 6.60 -8.83 -65.23
N THR A 106 6.95 -10.08 -65.55
CA THR A 106 6.36 -11.27 -64.90
C THR A 106 6.66 -11.29 -63.40
N MET A 107 7.89 -10.98 -63.00
CA MET A 107 8.28 -10.90 -61.58
C MET A 107 7.52 -9.79 -60.83
N ALA A 108 7.31 -8.64 -61.45
CA ALA A 108 6.53 -7.56 -60.84
C ALA A 108 5.05 -7.95 -60.67
N GLU A 109 4.47 -8.66 -61.64
CA GLU A 109 3.11 -9.19 -61.53
C GLU A 109 2.98 -10.24 -60.43
N ALA A 110 3.93 -11.18 -60.34
CA ALA A 110 3.98 -12.19 -59.29
C ALA A 110 4.10 -11.56 -57.90
N ARG A 111 4.99 -10.57 -57.72
CA ARG A 111 5.14 -9.84 -56.45
C ARG A 111 3.87 -9.10 -56.05
N ARG A 112 3.18 -8.44 -57.01
CA ARG A 112 1.90 -7.76 -56.75
C ARG A 112 0.83 -8.75 -56.28
N LYS A 113 0.68 -9.88 -56.98
CA LYS A 113 -0.28 -10.94 -56.61
C LYS A 113 0.04 -11.50 -55.22
N ASN A 114 1.30 -11.83 -54.96
CA ASN A 114 1.73 -12.39 -53.68
C ASN A 114 1.54 -11.39 -52.53
N LEU A 115 1.79 -10.10 -52.76
CA LEU A 115 1.56 -9.06 -51.75
C LEU A 115 0.07 -8.94 -51.43
N SER A 116 -0.79 -8.87 -52.45
CA SER A 116 -2.24 -8.75 -52.24
C SER A 116 -2.82 -9.98 -51.55
N HIS A 117 -2.47 -11.19 -52.00
CA HIS A 117 -2.95 -12.42 -51.38
C HIS A 117 -2.36 -12.60 -49.98
N GLY A 118 -1.06 -12.38 -49.80
CA GLY A 118 -0.39 -12.53 -48.53
C GLY A 118 -0.97 -11.63 -47.43
N LEU A 119 -1.21 -10.35 -47.72
CA LEU A 119 -1.80 -9.43 -46.75
C LEU A 119 -3.25 -9.80 -46.40
N ASN A 120 -4.05 -10.20 -47.40
CA ASN A 120 -5.42 -10.65 -47.17
C ASN A 120 -5.48 -11.93 -46.32
N ASP A 121 -4.67 -12.94 -46.65
CA ASP A 121 -4.66 -14.22 -45.95
C ASP A 121 -4.15 -14.08 -44.52
N LEU A 122 -3.08 -13.32 -44.31
CA LEU A 122 -2.52 -13.08 -42.98
C LEU A 122 -3.51 -12.32 -42.09
N TRP A 123 -4.24 -11.36 -42.66
CA TRP A 123 -5.32 -10.68 -41.95
C TRP A 123 -6.43 -11.64 -41.54
N LEU A 124 -6.94 -12.46 -42.47
CA LEU A 124 -7.99 -13.44 -42.17
C LEU A 124 -7.56 -14.44 -41.07
N ARG A 125 -6.29 -14.85 -41.08
CA ARG A 125 -5.73 -15.71 -40.01
C ARG A 125 -5.71 -14.97 -38.67
N GLN A 126 -5.30 -13.71 -38.65
CA GLN A 126 -5.29 -12.90 -37.44
C GLN A 126 -6.71 -12.69 -36.89
N GLU A 127 -7.66 -12.32 -37.75
CA GLU A 127 -9.05 -12.09 -37.39
C GLU A 127 -9.69 -13.35 -36.80
N ARG A 128 -9.48 -14.51 -37.43
CA ARG A 128 -9.93 -15.80 -36.91
C ARG A 128 -9.32 -16.11 -35.54
N ARG A 129 -8.00 -15.92 -35.40
CA ARG A 129 -7.29 -16.16 -34.13
C ARG A 129 -7.82 -15.25 -33.01
N VAL A 130 -8.00 -13.95 -33.30
CA VAL A 130 -8.51 -12.97 -32.33
C VAL A 130 -9.96 -13.29 -31.97
N SER A 131 -10.81 -13.62 -32.94
CA SER A 131 -12.20 -14.01 -32.71
C SER A 131 -12.30 -15.24 -31.79
N LEU A 132 -11.56 -16.31 -32.08
CA LEU A 132 -11.54 -17.52 -31.26
C LEU A 132 -11.00 -17.25 -29.84
N HIS A 133 -9.96 -16.42 -29.73
CA HIS A 133 -9.42 -16.02 -28.44
C HIS A 133 -10.45 -15.24 -27.62
N ASN A 134 -11.07 -14.21 -28.21
CA ASN A 134 -12.07 -13.39 -27.54
C ASN A 134 -13.30 -14.22 -27.12
N GLN A 135 -13.76 -15.13 -27.97
CA GLN A 135 -14.85 -16.06 -27.63
C GLN A 135 -14.50 -16.91 -26.41
N ARG A 136 -13.30 -17.51 -26.37
CA ARG A 136 -12.83 -18.29 -25.23
C ARG A 136 -12.77 -17.45 -23.95
N VAL A 137 -12.12 -16.29 -24.03
CA VAL A 137 -11.96 -15.37 -22.89
C VAL A 137 -13.33 -14.92 -22.37
N SER A 138 -14.26 -14.54 -23.26
CA SER A 138 -15.61 -14.15 -22.84
C SER A 138 -16.38 -15.29 -22.20
N HIS A 139 -16.21 -16.51 -22.70
CA HIS A 139 -16.89 -17.69 -22.16
C HIS A 139 -16.36 -18.03 -20.76
N GLU A 140 -15.04 -18.04 -20.58
CA GLU A 140 -14.41 -18.26 -19.27
C GLU A 140 -14.78 -17.16 -18.28
N PHE A 141 -14.78 -15.90 -18.72
CA PHE A 141 -15.21 -14.77 -17.89
C PHE A 141 -16.65 -14.94 -17.42
N ASN A 142 -17.59 -15.23 -18.32
CA ASN A 142 -18.99 -15.42 -17.98
C ASN A 142 -19.18 -16.61 -17.03
N LYS A 143 -18.53 -17.74 -17.30
CA LYS A 143 -18.57 -18.92 -16.44
C LYS A 143 -18.08 -18.62 -15.02
N ASN A 144 -16.95 -17.93 -14.91
CA ASN A 144 -16.39 -17.58 -13.61
C ASN A 144 -17.28 -16.57 -12.87
N HIS A 145 -17.82 -15.59 -13.59
CA HIS A 145 -18.73 -14.59 -13.04
C HIS A 145 -20.05 -15.21 -12.55
N GLU A 146 -20.59 -16.16 -13.30
CA GLU A 146 -21.76 -16.95 -12.91
C GLU A 146 -21.46 -17.78 -11.66
N ALA A 147 -20.30 -18.44 -11.59
CA ALA A 147 -19.90 -19.21 -10.41
C ALA A 147 -19.70 -18.34 -9.15
N VAL A 148 -19.15 -17.13 -9.30
CA VAL A 148 -18.99 -16.18 -8.18
C VAL A 148 -20.35 -15.66 -7.68
N LYS A 149 -21.31 -15.48 -8.58
CA LYS A 149 -22.67 -15.02 -8.25
C LYS A 149 -23.62 -16.14 -7.84
N ALA A 150 -23.20 -17.40 -8.01
CA ALA A 150 -24.04 -18.54 -7.68
C ALA A 150 -24.40 -18.50 -6.18
N PRO A 151 -25.67 -18.72 -5.82
CA PRO A 151 -26.04 -18.81 -4.42
C PRO A 151 -25.36 -20.01 -3.76
N GLU A 152 -25.21 -19.93 -2.44
CA GLU A 152 -24.79 -21.06 -1.63
C GLU A 152 -25.75 -22.25 -1.81
N ARG A 153 -25.23 -23.45 -1.59
CA ARG A 153 -26.01 -24.67 -1.70
C ARG A 153 -27.01 -24.78 -0.54
N ALA A 154 -28.21 -25.29 -0.80
CA ALA A 154 -29.30 -25.27 0.18
C ALA A 154 -28.99 -26.10 1.44
N ASP A 155 -28.29 -27.22 1.30
CA ASP A 155 -27.78 -28.04 2.41
C ASP A 155 -26.75 -27.29 3.26
N ASP A 156 -25.83 -26.54 2.66
CA ASP A 156 -24.86 -25.71 3.40
C ASP A 156 -25.57 -24.62 4.22
N VAL A 157 -26.58 -23.98 3.64
CA VAL A 157 -27.38 -22.93 4.32
C VAL A 157 -28.13 -23.48 5.54
N LEU A 158 -28.64 -24.71 5.47
CA LEU A 158 -29.42 -25.34 6.56
C LEU A 158 -28.54 -25.98 7.64
N THR A 159 -27.33 -26.40 7.30
CA THR A 159 -26.43 -27.12 8.22
C THR A 159 -25.41 -26.22 8.91
N ARG A 160 -25.12 -25.03 8.37
CA ARG A 160 -24.20 -24.08 8.99
C ARG A 160 -24.72 -23.56 10.33
N SER A 161 -23.80 -23.28 11.26
CA SER A 161 -24.11 -22.60 12.51
C SER A 161 -24.67 -21.19 12.29
N THR A 162 -25.51 -20.72 13.19
CA THR A 162 -26.07 -19.37 13.14
C THR A 162 -25.04 -18.33 13.62
N VAL A 163 -24.92 -17.22 12.88
CA VAL A 163 -24.16 -16.03 13.29
C VAL A 163 -25.13 -14.85 13.35
N LEU A 164 -25.12 -14.11 14.46
CA LEU A 164 -25.97 -12.94 14.63
C LEU A 164 -25.64 -11.86 13.59
N SER A 165 -26.65 -11.27 12.96
CA SER A 165 -26.49 -10.23 11.93
C SER A 165 -25.70 -9.02 12.43
N GLY A 166 -25.88 -8.64 13.70
CA GLY A 166 -25.14 -7.53 14.32
C GLY A 166 -23.64 -7.79 14.49
N VAL A 167 -23.20 -9.05 14.46
CA VAL A 167 -21.75 -9.41 14.45
C VAL A 167 -21.19 -9.37 13.03
N LEU A 168 -22.01 -9.69 12.02
CA LEU A 168 -21.63 -9.61 10.61
C LEU A 168 -21.59 -8.17 10.09
N GLU A 169 -22.37 -7.27 10.67
CA GLU A 169 -22.37 -5.85 10.31
C GLU A 169 -21.12 -5.15 10.85
N THR A 170 -20.05 -5.14 10.04
CA THR A 170 -18.78 -4.46 10.37
C THR A 170 -18.81 -2.95 10.11
N LYS A 171 -19.94 -2.40 9.67
CA LYS A 171 -20.05 -0.98 9.34
C LYS A 171 -20.12 -0.17 10.63
N THR A 172 -19.14 0.69 10.84
CA THR A 172 -19.12 1.63 11.97
C THR A 172 -19.73 2.97 11.56
N PHE A 173 -20.80 3.38 12.23
CA PHE A 173 -21.40 4.69 12.04
C PHE A 173 -20.81 5.72 13.00
N ALA A 174 -20.82 6.99 12.61
CA ALA A 174 -20.44 8.07 13.52
C ALA A 174 -21.44 8.17 14.67
N HIS A 175 -20.95 8.40 15.89
CA HIS A 175 -21.82 8.57 17.05
C HIS A 175 -22.78 9.76 16.83
N PRO A 176 -24.09 9.61 17.11
CA PRO A 176 -25.08 10.66 16.86
C PRO A 176 -24.73 11.98 17.57
N ASP A 177 -24.35 11.90 18.83
CA ASP A 177 -24.00 13.08 19.65
C ASP A 177 -22.54 13.57 19.54
N ARG A 178 -21.84 13.28 18.44
CA ARG A 178 -20.40 13.60 18.31
C ARG A 178 -20.10 15.09 18.58
N ILE A 179 -20.97 15.98 18.13
CA ILE A 179 -20.78 17.43 18.22
C ILE A 179 -20.92 17.88 19.68
N ARG A 180 -21.95 17.39 20.38
CA ARG A 180 -22.20 17.68 21.79
C ARG A 180 -21.04 17.20 22.65
N LEU A 181 -20.56 15.98 22.42
CA LEU A 181 -19.41 15.42 23.14
C LEU A 181 -18.13 16.20 22.87
N ALA A 182 -17.90 16.64 21.63
CA ALA A 182 -16.74 17.46 21.28
C ALA A 182 -16.75 18.81 22.02
N ILE A 183 -17.89 19.50 22.08
CA ILE A 183 -18.05 20.76 22.82
C ILE A 183 -17.79 20.53 24.32
N GLN A 184 -18.34 19.46 24.90
CA GLN A 184 -18.11 19.13 26.31
C GLN A 184 -16.63 18.85 26.59
N ARG A 185 -15.96 18.10 25.72
CA ARG A 185 -14.52 17.83 25.83
C ARG A 185 -13.68 19.09 25.68
N GLN A 186 -14.05 19.99 24.77
CA GLN A 186 -13.39 21.28 24.60
C GLN A 186 -13.48 22.12 25.87
N ALA A 187 -14.65 22.18 26.51
CA ALA A 187 -14.84 22.91 27.76
C ALA A 187 -13.99 22.32 28.90
N LYS A 188 -13.92 20.99 29.02
CA LYS A 188 -13.04 20.32 30.00
C LYS A 188 -11.57 20.65 29.75
N ASN A 189 -11.12 20.58 28.50
CA ASN A 189 -9.73 20.89 28.15
C ASN A 189 -9.40 22.36 28.45
N LYS A 190 -10.32 23.30 28.18
CA LYS A 190 -10.12 24.72 28.52
C LYS A 190 -9.89 24.93 30.02
N LYS A 191 -10.63 24.23 30.88
CA LYS A 191 -10.43 24.29 32.35
C LYS A 191 -9.07 23.74 32.79
N ILE A 192 -8.62 22.64 32.19
CA ILE A 192 -7.29 22.07 32.49
C ILE A 192 -6.20 23.06 32.06
N MET A 193 -6.37 23.70 30.90
CA MET A 193 -5.42 24.68 30.39
C MET A 193 -5.40 25.97 31.22
N SER A 194 -6.56 26.42 31.74
CA SER A 194 -6.60 27.59 32.64
C SER A 194 -5.90 27.28 33.96
N ALA A 195 -6.17 26.12 34.57
CA ALA A 195 -5.48 25.71 35.80
C ALA A 195 -3.95 25.64 35.61
N LYS A 196 -3.48 25.07 34.50
CA LYS A 196 -2.03 25.07 34.16
C LYS A 196 -1.45 26.46 33.96
N ARG A 197 -2.27 27.42 33.51
CA ARG A 197 -1.85 28.81 33.35
C ARG A 197 -1.75 29.50 34.71
N GLU A 198 -2.72 29.28 35.58
CA GLU A 198 -2.73 29.78 36.96
C GLU A 198 -1.50 29.28 37.72
N THR A 199 -1.23 27.97 37.70
CA THR A 199 -0.02 27.42 38.34
C THR A 199 1.28 28.03 37.81
N ARG A 200 1.32 28.41 36.53
CA ARG A 200 2.49 29.07 35.94
C ARG A 200 2.60 30.53 36.40
N GLN A 201 1.47 31.21 36.55
CA GLN A 201 1.44 32.57 37.09
C GLN A 201 1.89 32.59 38.55
N ASP A 202 1.47 31.62 39.35
CA ASP A 202 1.89 31.49 40.76
C ASP A 202 3.41 31.29 40.87
N ALA A 203 3.97 30.41 40.04
CA ALA A 203 5.41 30.18 39.98
C ALA A 203 6.19 31.43 39.53
N LEU A 204 5.64 32.22 38.59
CA LEU A 204 6.24 33.49 38.18
C LEU A 204 6.17 34.56 39.28
N MET A 205 5.09 34.58 40.07
CA MET A 205 4.95 35.48 41.21
C MET A 205 5.98 35.15 42.29
N GLU A 206 6.17 33.86 42.58
CA GLU A 206 7.22 33.40 43.50
C GLU A 206 8.61 33.82 43.03
N LEU A 207 8.90 33.67 41.74
CA LEU A 207 10.15 34.14 41.15
C LEU A 207 10.32 35.66 41.31
N TYR A 208 9.27 36.44 41.07
CA TYR A 208 9.30 37.90 41.18
C TYR A 208 9.66 38.39 42.58
N ILE A 209 9.08 37.78 43.62
CA ILE A 209 9.38 38.17 45.00
C ILE A 209 10.80 37.77 45.39
N ASN A 210 11.22 36.57 44.97
CA ASN A 210 12.58 36.10 45.19
C ASN A 210 13.63 36.88 44.38
N ALA A 211 13.24 37.56 43.30
CA ALA A 211 14.14 38.35 42.48
C ALA A 211 14.76 39.54 43.22
N SER A 212 14.16 40.00 44.34
CA SER A 212 14.77 41.00 45.23
C SER A 212 16.12 40.55 45.82
N LYS A 213 16.36 39.24 45.91
CA LYS A 213 17.61 38.65 46.40
C LYS A 213 18.60 38.35 45.26
N PHE A 214 18.20 38.54 44.02
CA PHE A 214 19.09 38.28 42.89
C PHE A 214 20.02 39.46 42.69
N ILE A 215 21.30 39.15 42.53
CA ILE A 215 22.32 40.14 42.18
C ILE A 215 22.28 40.30 40.67
N VAL A 216 21.84 41.47 40.20
CA VAL A 216 21.70 41.75 38.76
C VAL A 216 22.77 42.71 38.27
N SER A 217 23.19 43.66 39.11
CA SER A 217 24.19 44.67 38.77
C SER A 217 25.57 44.38 39.38
N GLU A 218 26.64 44.81 38.71
CA GLU A 218 28.01 44.68 39.24
C GLU A 218 28.22 45.47 40.54
N SER A 219 27.44 46.54 40.75
CA SER A 219 27.47 47.32 42.00
C SER A 219 26.88 46.54 43.17
N GLU A 220 25.74 45.85 42.97
CA GLU A 220 25.16 44.97 43.99
C GLU A 220 26.12 43.82 44.32
N LEU A 221 26.77 43.26 43.30
CA LEU A 221 27.73 42.17 43.49
C LEU A 221 28.91 42.61 44.36
N LYS A 222 29.49 43.79 44.09
CA LYS A 222 30.60 44.33 44.91
C LYS A 222 30.17 44.59 46.34
N ALA A 223 29.00 45.20 46.53
CA ALA A 223 28.45 45.44 47.87
C ALA A 223 28.26 44.14 48.64
N GLU A 224 27.72 43.09 47.99
CA GLU A 224 27.50 41.79 48.63
C GLU A 224 28.81 41.03 48.88
N ILE A 225 29.83 41.21 48.04
CA ILE A 225 31.17 40.68 48.29
C ILE A 225 31.79 41.36 49.51
N ASP A 226 31.71 42.68 49.59
CA ASP A 226 32.28 43.44 50.70
C ASP A 226 31.57 43.12 52.03
N THR A 227 30.27 42.78 52.00
CA THR A 227 29.53 42.34 53.19
C THR A 227 29.89 40.90 53.60
N ILE A 228 29.86 39.94 52.67
CA ILE A 228 30.06 38.51 52.96
C ILE A 228 31.54 38.18 53.23
N PHE A 229 32.47 38.82 52.51
CA PHE A 229 33.90 38.55 52.60
C PHE A 229 34.65 39.54 53.51
N ALA A 230 33.95 40.29 54.37
CA ALA A 230 34.59 41.07 55.41
C ALA A 230 35.34 40.16 56.40
N GLU A 231 36.55 40.55 56.83
CA GLU A 231 37.36 39.79 57.80
C GLU A 231 36.60 39.53 59.12
N ASP A 232 35.71 40.45 59.51
CA ASP A 232 34.88 40.34 60.72
C ASP A 232 33.51 39.65 60.48
N PHE A 233 33.20 39.16 59.27
CA PHE A 233 31.85 38.68 58.93
C PHE A 233 31.40 37.53 59.86
N PHE A 234 32.21 36.48 59.96
CA PHE A 234 31.89 35.32 60.80
C PHE A 234 31.94 35.65 62.30
N HIS A 235 32.79 36.60 62.71
CA HIS A 235 32.84 37.10 64.08
C HIS A 235 31.57 37.84 64.49
N LYS A 236 31.07 38.74 63.63
CA LYS A 236 29.81 39.47 63.85
C LYS A 236 28.61 38.53 63.83
N GLN A 237 28.56 37.62 62.85
CA GLN A 237 27.47 36.65 62.74
C GLN A 237 27.46 35.64 63.91
N GLY A 238 28.63 35.24 64.40
CA GLY A 238 28.76 34.39 65.59
C GLY A 238 28.28 35.07 66.86
N PHE A 239 28.53 36.39 67.00
CA PHE A 239 28.08 37.19 68.14
C PHE A 239 26.54 37.32 68.17
N ASP A 240 25.91 37.59 67.03
CA ASP A 240 24.45 37.71 66.90
C ASP A 240 23.71 36.40 67.21
N VAL A 241 24.35 35.25 66.94
CA VAL A 241 23.81 33.91 67.23
C VAL A 241 24.15 33.46 68.67
N GLY A 242 24.72 34.34 69.50
CA GLY A 242 25.00 34.08 70.92
C GLY A 242 26.19 33.16 71.18
N ARG A 243 27.11 33.00 70.22
CA ARG A 243 28.34 32.23 70.39
C ARG A 243 29.48 33.15 70.84
N TYR A 244 29.95 32.96 72.07
CA TYR A 244 31.11 33.65 72.62
C TYR A 244 32.41 32.91 72.24
N GLY A 245 33.08 33.34 71.16
CA GLY A 245 34.34 32.78 70.66
C GLY A 245 34.73 33.29 69.27
N SER A 246 35.99 33.08 68.85
CA SER A 246 36.51 33.40 67.50
C SER A 246 35.87 32.45 66.47
N ALA A 247 34.67 32.76 66.00
CA ALA A 247 34.03 32.02 64.93
C ALA A 247 34.67 32.44 63.60
N GLU A 248 35.54 31.59 63.06
CA GLU A 248 36.32 31.88 61.84
C GLU A 248 35.70 31.23 60.59
N ASN A 249 34.84 30.21 60.76
CA ASN A 249 34.28 29.44 59.65
C ASN A 249 32.76 29.33 59.67
N THR A 250 32.19 29.05 58.49
CA THR A 250 30.78 28.65 58.25
C THR A 250 30.27 27.58 59.23
N TRP A 251 31.11 26.59 59.55
CA TRP A 251 30.77 25.50 60.46
C TRP A 251 30.68 25.94 61.93
N ASP A 252 31.46 26.96 62.31
CA ASP A 252 31.48 27.50 63.67
C ASP A 252 30.25 28.38 63.94
N VAL A 253 29.73 29.03 62.90
CA VAL A 253 28.51 29.86 62.97
C VAL A 253 27.25 29.01 62.80
N TRP A 254 27.12 28.28 61.69
CA TRP A 254 25.89 27.59 61.30
C TRP A 254 25.85 26.10 61.69
N GLY A 255 26.97 25.52 62.12
CA GLY A 255 27.07 24.11 62.48
C GLY A 255 27.24 23.17 61.28
N LYS A 256 27.32 21.87 61.55
CA LYS A 256 27.40 20.81 60.52
C LYS A 256 26.22 20.93 59.53
N PRO A 257 26.41 20.57 58.25
CA PRO A 257 25.35 20.69 57.27
C PRO A 257 24.24 19.70 57.62
N THR A 258 23.02 19.99 57.20
CA THR A 258 21.86 19.20 57.59
C THR A 258 21.97 17.76 57.10
N SER A 259 22.10 16.81 58.03
CA SER A 259 22.11 15.37 57.71
C SER A 259 20.70 14.78 57.70
N ILE A 260 20.54 13.57 57.15
CA ILE A 260 19.25 12.84 57.15
C ILE A 260 18.75 12.63 58.59
N ASN A 261 19.66 12.26 59.50
CA ASN A 261 19.32 12.08 60.91
C ASN A 261 18.76 13.37 61.51
N ASP A 262 19.35 14.52 61.18
CA ASP A 262 18.85 15.79 61.69
C ASP A 262 17.49 16.18 61.06
N MET A 263 17.22 15.82 59.80
CA MET A 263 15.89 16.01 59.20
C MET A 263 14.83 15.14 59.89
N LEU A 264 15.20 13.96 60.40
CA LEU A 264 14.32 13.11 61.19
C LEU A 264 14.11 13.68 62.59
N GLU A 265 15.16 14.19 63.23
CA GLU A 265 15.08 14.84 64.55
C GLU A 265 14.17 16.08 64.54
N THR A 266 14.17 16.88 63.46
CA THR A 266 13.26 18.02 63.32
C THR A 266 11.80 17.60 63.14
N THR A 267 11.53 16.49 62.47
CA THR A 267 10.15 15.96 62.33
C THR A 267 9.62 15.32 63.61
N THR A 268 10.51 14.77 64.46
CA THR A 268 10.15 14.10 65.72
C THR A 268 10.12 15.05 66.91
N GLY A 269 10.49 16.33 66.73
CA GLY A 269 10.48 17.35 67.77
C GLY A 269 11.63 17.25 68.77
N VAL A 270 12.66 16.44 68.48
CA VAL A 270 13.81 16.17 69.36
C VAL A 270 15.12 16.73 68.76
N SER A 271 15.03 17.79 67.96
CA SER A 271 16.21 18.38 67.30
C SER A 271 17.21 18.90 68.33
N THR A 272 18.44 18.40 68.24
CA THR A 272 19.59 18.85 69.04
C THR A 272 20.33 20.04 68.40
N LYS A 273 19.80 20.59 67.29
CA LYS A 273 20.41 21.72 66.58
C LYS A 273 20.19 23.03 67.30
N ILE A 274 21.27 23.79 67.42
CA ILE A 274 21.30 25.13 68.03
C ILE A 274 20.44 26.14 67.24
N MET A 275 20.33 26.00 65.91
CA MET A 275 19.46 26.89 65.10
C MET A 275 17.97 26.62 65.33
N ASP A 276 17.61 25.35 65.59
CA ASP A 276 16.24 24.96 65.92
C ASP A 276 15.87 25.34 67.36
N PHE A 277 16.84 25.72 68.20
CA PHE A 277 16.60 26.23 69.55
C PHE A 277 15.95 27.63 69.53
N TYR A 278 16.23 28.43 68.49
CA TYR A 278 15.66 29.77 68.31
C TYR A 278 14.39 29.78 67.46
N GLU A 279 14.18 28.79 66.59
CA GLU A 279 12.91 28.61 65.88
C GLU A 279 11.92 27.84 66.75
N THR A 280 10.94 28.54 67.33
CA THR A 280 9.89 27.85 68.08
C THR A 280 8.98 27.05 67.13
N GLU A 281 8.34 25.98 67.62
CA GLU A 281 7.30 25.26 66.86
C GLU A 281 6.19 26.21 66.39
N TYR A 282 5.97 27.30 67.13
CA TYR A 282 5.09 28.40 66.73
C TYR A 282 5.56 29.06 65.42
N ASP A 283 6.83 29.47 65.29
CA ASP A 283 7.35 30.12 64.07
C ASP A 283 7.25 29.21 62.83
N ARG A 284 7.52 27.91 63.02
CA ARG A 284 7.35 26.91 61.96
C ARG A 284 5.88 26.78 61.54
N SER A 285 4.98 26.79 62.51
CA SER A 285 3.54 26.75 62.26
C SER A 285 3.06 27.99 61.52
N VAL A 286 3.56 29.18 61.87
CA VAL A 286 3.25 30.45 61.21
C VAL A 286 3.74 30.44 59.76
N LYS A 287 4.98 29.99 59.50
CA LYS A 287 5.51 29.84 58.13
C LYS A 287 4.66 28.88 57.29
N ARG A 288 4.21 27.76 57.87
CA ARG A 288 3.33 26.78 57.18
C ARG A 288 1.94 27.35 56.92
N GLN A 289 1.34 28.01 57.91
CA GLN A 289 0.04 28.65 57.77
C GLN A 289 0.07 29.75 56.72
N LYS A 290 1.14 30.56 56.70
CA LYS A 290 1.40 31.55 55.65
C LYS A 290 1.46 30.89 54.28
N ARG A 291 2.25 29.82 54.12
CA ARG A 291 2.35 29.08 52.84
C ARG A 291 1.01 28.50 52.37
N ILE A 292 0.23 27.92 53.28
CA ILE A 292 -1.10 27.38 52.96
C ILE A 292 -2.05 28.49 52.53
N ALA A 293 -2.04 29.62 53.24
CA ALA A 293 -2.84 30.78 52.89
C ALA A 293 -2.43 31.37 51.52
N GLU A 294 -1.14 31.45 51.23
CA GLU A 294 -0.62 31.91 49.92
C GLU A 294 -1.05 30.99 48.78
N GLU A 295 -0.93 29.67 48.96
CA GLU A 295 -1.33 28.69 47.94
C GLU A 295 -2.85 28.71 47.70
N PHE A 296 -3.64 28.93 48.73
CA PHE A 296 -5.09 28.98 48.61
C PHE A 296 -5.61 30.31 48.04
N THR A 297 -4.94 31.42 48.33
CA THR A 297 -5.35 32.76 47.88
C THR A 297 -4.73 33.18 46.54
N GLY A 298 -3.70 32.46 46.05
CA GLY A 298 -2.99 32.77 44.80
C GLY A 298 -2.14 34.05 44.87
N GLY A 299 -1.99 34.62 46.07
CA GLY A 299 -1.22 35.83 46.34
C GLY A 299 -0.15 35.56 47.37
N LYS A 300 1.01 36.19 47.22
CA LYS A 300 2.09 36.12 48.19
C LYS A 300 1.93 37.23 49.21
N MET A 301 1.93 36.87 50.49
CA MET A 301 1.80 37.83 51.58
C MET A 301 3.20 38.23 52.03
N GLU A 302 3.49 39.53 52.17
CA GLU A 302 4.74 40.01 52.79
C GLU A 302 4.68 39.88 54.31
#